data_AF-A0AA39PKY9-F1
#
_entry.id   AF-A0AA39PKY9-F1
#
_cell.length_a   1.000
_cell.length_b   1.000
_cell.length_c   1.000
_cell.angle_alpha   90.00
_cell.angle_beta   90.00
_cell.angle_gamma   90.00
#
_symmetry.space_group_name_H-M   'P 1'
#
loop_
_entity.id
_entity.type
_entity.pdbx_description
1 polymer ?
#
loop_
_entity_poly.entity_id
_entity_poly.type
_entity_poly.pdbx_seq_one_letter_code
_entity_poly.pdbx_strand_id
1 'polypeptide(L)'
;MTTHIGVLPAGLPCLFLPCNWLSQATQILEVQGVSPTNARSWTLGDEIISDGKLLILTPIDPAFLLIPILKSTLPSDGTSGNFRPADDIFEDAISKLSRESNNLVSAVDITYFVEMDCTRRALRRVCEMKGEFYQSSSHVDSDADIIVG
;
A
#
# COMPACT_ATOMS: atom_id res chain seq x y z
N MET A 1 15.32 8.28 1.41
CA MET A 1 14.80 6.95 1.80
C MET A 1 13.58 7.25 2.64
N THR A 2 12.40 7.27 2.02
CA THR A 2 11.16 7.69 2.69
C THR A 2 10.52 6.44 3.30
N THR A 3 10.18 6.53 4.58
CA THR A 3 9.64 5.44 5.41
C THR A 3 8.12 5.51 5.36
N HIS A 4 7.44 4.49 4.83
CA HIS A 4 5.97 4.51 4.69
C HIS A 4 5.31 3.66 5.77
N ILE A 5 4.51 4.29 6.62
CA ILE A 5 3.75 3.63 7.69
C ILE A 5 2.36 3.27 7.13
N GLY A 6 1.99 1.99 7.20
CA GLY A 6 0.68 1.48 6.83
C GLY A 6 0.02 0.74 7.98
N VAL A 7 -1.18 0.19 7.76
CA VAL A 7 -1.92 -0.58 8.76
C VAL A 7 -2.20 -1.97 8.21
N LEU A 8 -1.84 -3.02 8.95
CA LEU A 8 -2.15 -4.41 8.59
C LEU A 8 -3.65 -4.68 8.69
N PRO A 9 -4.16 -5.77 8.08
CA PRO A 9 -5.57 -6.19 8.24
C PRO A 9 -6.04 -6.33 9.70
N ALA A 10 -5.12 -6.55 10.62
CA ALA A 10 -5.37 -6.60 12.07
C ALA A 10 -5.52 -5.23 12.76
N GLY A 11 -5.41 -4.11 12.02
CA GLY A 11 -5.50 -2.76 12.56
C GLY A 11 -4.22 -2.24 13.22
N LEU A 12 -3.11 -2.98 13.12
CA LEU A 12 -1.83 -2.60 13.71
C LEU A 12 -0.96 -1.79 12.74
N PRO A 13 -0.32 -0.70 13.20
CA PRO A 13 0.68 0.00 12.41
C PRO A 13 1.82 -0.92 12.01
N CYS A 14 2.24 -0.83 10.75
CA CYS A 14 3.32 -1.61 10.18
C CYS A 14 4.15 -0.75 9.21
N LEU A 15 5.41 -1.12 9.05
CA LEU A 15 6.33 -0.45 8.15
C LEU A 15 6.37 -1.19 6.81
N PHE A 16 6.17 -0.44 5.72
CA PHE A 16 6.29 -0.95 4.37
C PHE A 16 7.39 -0.21 3.61
N LEU A 17 8.13 -0.96 2.79
CA LEU A 17 9.23 -0.45 1.98
C LEU A 17 8.98 -0.74 0.49
N PRO A 18 8.98 0.29 -0.36
CA PRO A 18 9.04 0.11 -1.81
C PRO A 18 10.39 -0.50 -2.18
N CYS A 19 10.38 -1.51 -3.04
CA CYS A 19 11.58 -2.18 -3.54
C CYS A 19 11.52 -2.36 -5.05
N ASN A 20 12.64 -2.06 -5.72
CA ASN A 20 12.82 -2.19 -7.16
C ASN A 20 14.11 -2.97 -7.53
N TRP A 21 14.72 -3.69 -6.58
CA TRP A 21 16.08 -4.21 -6.72
C TRP A 21 16.31 -5.26 -7.81
N LEU A 22 15.26 -5.94 -8.30
CA LEU A 22 15.41 -7.08 -9.22
C LEU A 22 14.48 -7.05 -10.44
N SER A 23 13.59 -6.07 -10.55
CA SER A 23 12.63 -5.99 -11.66
C SER A 23 12.34 -4.54 -12.03
N GLN A 24 11.91 -4.30 -13.28
CA GLN A 24 11.37 -2.98 -13.68
C GLN A 24 10.07 -2.63 -12.92
N ALA A 25 9.44 -3.59 -12.28
CA ALA A 25 8.21 -3.40 -11.54
C ALA A 25 8.48 -3.15 -10.05
N THR A 26 7.88 -2.10 -9.51
CA THR A 26 7.85 -1.82 -8.07
C THR A 26 7.18 -2.97 -7.31
N GLN A 27 7.76 -3.37 -6.18
CA GLN A 27 7.19 -4.29 -5.20
C GLN A 27 7.13 -3.59 -3.83
N ILE A 28 6.26 -4.05 -2.95
CA ILE A 28 6.17 -3.57 -1.57
C ILE A 28 6.60 -4.70 -0.64
N LEU A 29 7.46 -4.38 0.31
CA LEU A 29 7.95 -5.28 1.34
C LEU A 29 7.38 -4.84 2.69
N GLU A 30 6.75 -5.76 3.41
CA GLU A 30 6.44 -5.60 4.83
C GLU A 30 7.70 -5.83 5.66
N VAL A 31 7.95 -4.97 6.65
CA VAL A 31 9.07 -5.10 7.59
C VAL A 31 8.59 -5.72 8.89
N GLN A 32 9.11 -6.88 9.23
CA GLN A 32 8.76 -7.61 10.45
C GLN A 32 9.98 -7.73 11.36
N GLY A 33 9.83 -7.34 12.63
CA GLY A 33 10.87 -7.48 13.64
C GLY A 33 10.69 -8.73 14.49
N VAL A 34 11.63 -9.66 14.42
CA VAL A 34 11.65 -10.85 15.28
C VAL A 34 12.61 -10.61 16.44
N SER A 35 12.07 -10.64 17.66
CA SER A 35 12.88 -10.51 18.88
C SER A 35 13.22 -11.90 19.45
N PRO A 36 14.46 -12.11 19.91
CA PRO A 36 14.86 -13.37 20.52
C PRO A 36 14.17 -13.56 21.87
N THR A 37 13.88 -14.81 22.25
CA THR A 37 13.26 -15.15 23.54
C THR A 37 14.20 -14.96 24.74
N ASN A 38 15.50 -14.97 24.49
CA ASN A 38 16.55 -14.73 25.47
C ASN A 38 17.48 -13.63 24.96
N ALA A 39 18.29 -13.03 25.84
CA ALA A 39 19.32 -12.09 25.42
C ALA A 39 20.23 -12.71 24.36
N ARG A 40 20.32 -12.06 23.20
CA ARG A 40 21.16 -12.44 22.06
C ARG A 40 21.74 -11.16 21.46
N SER A 41 22.86 -11.29 20.77
CA SER A 41 23.50 -10.21 20.03
C SER A 41 24.00 -10.74 18.69
N TRP A 42 24.17 -9.83 17.73
CA TRP A 42 24.85 -10.12 16.47
C TRP A 42 26.27 -9.54 16.53
N THR A 43 27.23 -10.29 16.03
CA THR A 43 28.58 -9.79 15.75
C THR A 43 28.68 -9.44 14.27
N LEU A 44 28.97 -8.18 13.97
CA LEU A 44 29.11 -7.67 12.62
C LEU A 44 30.50 -7.06 12.46
N GLY A 45 31.43 -7.84 11.92
CA GLY A 45 32.85 -7.47 11.97
C GLY A 45 33.31 -7.33 13.42
N ASP A 46 33.81 -6.13 13.76
CA ASP A 46 34.25 -5.78 15.12
C ASP A 46 33.14 -5.12 15.98
N GLU A 47 31.94 -4.95 15.43
CA GLU A 47 30.80 -4.35 16.13
C GLU A 47 29.87 -5.40 16.74
N ILE A 48 29.29 -5.06 17.90
CA ILE A 48 28.29 -5.90 18.59
C ILE A 48 26.95 -5.17 18.59
N ILE A 49 25.95 -5.77 17.93
CA ILE A 49 24.56 -5.31 17.95
C ILE A 49 23.85 -6.03 19.10
N SER A 50 23.52 -5.28 20.16
CA SER A 50 23.12 -5.85 21.46
C SER A 50 21.69 -6.36 21.55
N ASP A 51 20.80 -5.95 20.65
CA ASP A 51 19.37 -6.25 20.77
C ASP A 51 18.98 -7.64 20.21
N GLY A 52 19.87 -8.25 19.41
CA GLY A 52 19.69 -9.57 18.82
C GLY A 52 18.46 -9.67 17.91
N LYS A 53 17.86 -8.55 17.51
CA LYS A 53 16.67 -8.55 16.67
C LYS A 53 17.02 -8.92 15.24
N LEU A 54 16.10 -9.58 14.56
CA LEU A 54 16.18 -9.86 13.14
C LEU A 54 15.05 -9.15 12.43
N LEU A 55 15.39 -8.31 11.45
CA LEU A 55 14.40 -7.73 10.54
C LEU A 55 14.22 -8.66 9.35
N ILE A 56 12.97 -9.02 9.06
CA ILE A 56 12.57 -9.82 7.92
C ILE A 56 11.78 -8.90 6.97
N LEU A 57 12.13 -8.97 5.70
CA LEU A 57 11.47 -8.25 4.62
C LEU A 57 10.66 -9.24 3.79
N THR A 58 9.33 -9.15 3.84
CA THR A 58 8.44 -10.08 3.12
C THR A 58 7.65 -9.34 2.06
N PRO A 59 7.69 -9.76 0.79
CA PRO A 59 6.79 -9.22 -0.22
C PRO A 59 5.32 -9.32 0.18
N ILE A 60 4.59 -8.24 0.00
CA ILE A 60 3.13 -8.19 0.19
C ILE A 60 2.42 -7.87 -1.12
N ASP A 61 1.22 -8.42 -1.30
CA ASP A 61 0.35 -8.01 -2.41
C ASP A 61 -0.21 -6.60 -2.12
N PRO A 62 0.02 -5.59 -2.98
CA PRO A 62 -0.50 -4.24 -2.78
C PRO A 62 -2.03 -4.17 -2.63
N ALA A 63 -2.77 -5.17 -3.11
CA ALA A 63 -4.21 -5.28 -2.91
C ALA A 63 -4.60 -5.21 -1.42
N PHE A 64 -3.81 -5.80 -0.51
CA PHE A 64 -4.11 -5.77 0.93
C PHE A 64 -4.05 -4.37 1.53
N LEU A 65 -3.16 -3.51 1.02
CA LEU A 65 -3.06 -2.11 1.44
C LEU A 65 -4.11 -1.24 0.75
N LEU A 66 -4.50 -1.62 -0.47
CA LEU A 66 -5.48 -0.89 -1.28
C LEU A 66 -6.92 -1.06 -0.76
N ILE A 67 -7.30 -2.25 -0.30
CA ILE A 67 -8.64 -2.54 0.23
C ILE A 67 -9.10 -1.55 1.32
N PRO A 68 -8.35 -1.29 2.40
CA PRO A 68 -8.80 -0.34 3.43
C PRO A 68 -8.90 1.09 2.89
N ILE A 69 -8.06 1.49 1.92
CA ILE A 69 -8.15 2.80 1.26
C ILE A 69 -9.46 2.90 0.48
N LEU A 70 -9.76 1.90 -0.35
CA LEU A 70 -11.00 1.84 -1.14
C LEU A 70 -12.25 1.82 -0.25
N LYS A 71 -12.24 1.06 0.84
CA LYS A 71 -13.36 0.99 1.80
C LYS A 71 -13.70 2.35 2.42
N SER A 72 -12.73 3.25 2.60
CA SER A 72 -13.00 4.60 3.11
C SER A 72 -13.86 5.45 2.16
N THR A 73 -13.90 5.08 0.88
CA THR A 73 -14.65 5.82 -0.15
C THR A 73 -16.06 5.27 -0.37
N LEU A 74 -16.36 4.10 0.18
CA LEU A 74 -17.68 3.48 0.04
C LEU A 74 -18.75 4.28 0.80
N PRO A 75 -19.96 4.42 0.24
CA PRO A 75 -21.08 5.01 0.94
C PRO A 75 -21.40 4.23 2.23
N SER A 76 -21.56 4.95 3.35
CA SER A 76 -21.88 4.33 4.64
C SER A 76 -23.34 3.89 4.77
N ASP A 77 -24.19 4.29 3.82
CA ASP A 77 -25.64 4.02 3.79
C ASP A 77 -26.00 2.72 3.05
N GLY A 78 -25.00 1.95 2.62
CA GLY A 78 -25.19 0.67 1.92
C GLY A 78 -25.68 0.82 0.48
N THR A 79 -25.63 2.03 -0.07
CA THR A 79 -25.86 2.25 -1.50
C THR A 79 -24.70 1.71 -2.32
N SER A 80 -25.00 1.14 -3.48
CA SER A 80 -23.98 0.71 -4.43
C SER A 80 -23.20 1.94 -4.92
N GLY A 81 -21.86 1.85 -4.88
CA GLY A 81 -20.99 2.91 -5.39
C GLY A 81 -21.22 3.18 -6.89
N ASN A 82 -20.87 4.38 -7.34
CA ASN A 82 -20.86 4.73 -8.76
C ASN A 82 -19.48 4.52 -9.37
N PHE A 83 -19.43 4.27 -10.68
CA PHE A 83 -18.19 4.23 -11.46
C PHE A 83 -17.56 5.62 -11.43
N ARG A 84 -16.29 5.67 -11.02
CA ARG A 84 -15.52 6.89 -10.88
C ARG A 84 -14.09 6.66 -11.39
N PRO A 85 -13.42 7.71 -11.91
CA PRO A 85 -12.01 7.65 -12.21
C PRO A 85 -11.20 7.26 -10.97
N ALA A 86 -10.13 6.48 -11.15
CA ALA A 86 -9.30 6.03 -10.04
C ALA A 86 -8.72 7.19 -9.23
N ASP A 87 -8.32 8.27 -9.89
CA ASP A 87 -7.72 9.44 -9.24
C ASP A 87 -8.75 10.16 -8.34
N ASP A 88 -10.01 10.28 -8.79
CA ASP A 88 -11.09 10.85 -7.99
C ASP A 88 -11.40 10.03 -6.72
N ILE A 89 -11.27 8.69 -6.81
CA ILE A 89 -11.41 7.80 -5.66
C ILE A 89 -10.26 8.02 -4.68
N PHE A 90 -9.03 8.12 -5.17
CA PHE A 90 -7.86 8.31 -4.31
C PHE A 90 -7.84 9.66 -3.62
N GLU A 91 -8.21 10.75 -4.29
CA GLU A 91 -8.32 12.08 -3.69
C GLU A 91 -9.36 12.12 -2.55
N ASP A 92 -10.51 11.45 -2.74
CA ASP A 92 -11.53 11.30 -1.70
C ASP A 92 -11.00 10.46 -0.52
N ALA A 93 -10.31 9.35 -0.81
CA ALA A 93 -9.72 8.50 0.22
C ALA A 93 -8.67 9.23 1.05
N ILE A 94 -7.75 9.96 0.41
CA ILE A 94 -6.71 10.78 1.07
C ILE A 94 -7.37 11.81 2.00
N SER A 95 -8.40 12.49 1.51
CA SER A 95 -9.14 13.51 2.26
C SER A 95 -9.85 12.94 3.50
N LYS A 96 -10.43 11.73 3.41
CA LYS A 96 -11.12 11.07 4.52
C LYS A 96 -10.13 10.48 5.53
N LEU A 97 -9.16 9.69 5.06
CA LEU A 97 -8.20 8.99 5.91
C LEU A 97 -7.28 9.95 6.66
N SER A 98 -6.91 11.09 6.06
CA SER A 98 -6.11 12.11 6.75
C SER A 98 -6.86 12.78 7.91
N ARG A 99 -8.19 12.71 7.95
CA ARG A 99 -9.01 13.30 9.03
C ARG A 99 -9.27 12.31 10.16
N GLU A 100 -9.30 11.02 9.84
CA GLU A 100 -9.61 9.94 10.79
C GLU A 100 -8.37 9.30 11.41
N SER A 101 -7.20 9.42 10.78
CA SER A 101 -5.99 8.74 11.25
C SER A 101 -5.39 9.44 12.49
N ASN A 102 -5.07 8.65 13.52
CA ASN A 102 -4.34 9.09 14.72
C ASN A 102 -2.85 9.38 14.44
N ASN A 103 -2.52 10.08 13.34
CA ASN A 103 -1.16 10.32 12.82
C ASN A 103 -0.37 9.07 12.40
N LEU A 104 -1.01 7.91 12.28
CA LEU A 104 -0.34 6.65 11.95
C LEU A 104 -0.09 6.47 10.44
N VAL A 105 -0.91 7.08 9.60
CA VAL A 105 -0.77 7.05 8.13
C VAL A 105 -0.92 8.47 7.64
N SER A 106 0.10 8.98 6.96
CA SER A 106 0.08 10.35 6.42
C SER A 106 -0.55 10.38 5.03
N ALA A 107 -1.14 11.52 4.65
CA ALA A 107 -1.63 11.73 3.29
C ALA A 107 -0.52 11.49 2.25
N VAL A 108 0.71 11.91 2.56
CA VAL A 108 1.89 11.72 1.70
C VAL A 108 2.17 10.24 1.44
N ASP A 109 2.04 9.39 2.46
CA ASP A 109 2.25 7.94 2.31
C ASP A 109 1.20 7.32 1.39
N ILE A 110 -0.07 7.74 1.52
CA ILE A 110 -1.17 7.26 0.69
C ILE A 110 -0.96 7.71 -0.76
N THR A 111 -0.68 8.99 -0.99
CA THR A 111 -0.40 9.54 -2.33
C THR A 111 0.73 8.77 -3.00
N TYR A 112 1.85 8.59 -2.31
CA TYR A 112 2.99 7.87 -2.87
C TYR A 112 2.65 6.40 -3.16
N PHE A 113 1.86 5.75 -2.30
CA PHE A 113 1.42 4.37 -2.52
C PHE A 113 0.52 4.23 -3.75
N VAL A 114 -0.45 5.12 -3.96
CA VAL A 114 -1.40 5.03 -5.09
C VAL A 114 -0.78 5.38 -6.45
N GLU A 115 0.31 6.14 -6.44
CA GLU A 115 1.10 6.46 -7.64
C GLU A 115 1.97 5.29 -8.12
N MET A 116 2.15 4.24 -7.31
CA MET A 116 2.98 3.09 -7.72
C MET A 116 2.31 2.22 -8.79
N ASP A 117 3.09 1.78 -9.77
CA ASP A 117 2.65 0.83 -10.81
C ASP A 117 2.08 -0.47 -10.24
N CYS A 118 2.62 -0.95 -9.14
CA CYS A 118 2.13 -2.17 -8.48
C CYS A 118 0.75 -1.98 -7.86
N THR A 119 0.45 -0.79 -7.37
CA THR A 119 -0.86 -0.42 -6.84
C THR A 119 -1.87 -0.26 -7.96
N ARG A 120 -1.51 0.43 -9.06
CA ARG A 120 -2.39 0.55 -10.25
C ARG A 120 -2.71 -0.82 -10.86
N ARG A 121 -1.74 -1.74 -10.90
CA ARG A 121 -1.98 -3.14 -11.31
C ARG A 121 -2.84 -3.91 -10.31
N ALA A 122 -2.71 -3.66 -9.01
CA ALA A 122 -3.54 -4.28 -7.99
C ALA A 122 -4.99 -3.79 -8.06
N LEU A 123 -5.21 -2.49 -8.30
CA LEU A 123 -6.53 -1.88 -8.47
C LEU A 123 -7.36 -2.60 -9.54
N ARG A 124 -6.74 -2.92 -10.68
CA ARG A 124 -7.36 -3.68 -11.76
C ARG A 124 -7.81 -5.10 -11.39
N ARG A 125 -7.25 -5.67 -10.32
CA ARG A 125 -7.59 -7.01 -9.82
C ARG A 125 -8.68 -6.99 -8.75
N VAL A 126 -8.89 -5.84 -8.09
CA VAL A 126 -9.82 -5.70 -6.95
C VAL A 126 -11.03 -4.82 -7.23
N CYS A 127 -11.03 -4.08 -8.33
CA CYS A 127 -12.14 -3.22 -8.76
C CYS A 127 -12.74 -3.70 -10.08
N GLU A 128 -14.04 -3.49 -10.24
CA GLU A 128 -14.69 -3.60 -11.54
C GLU A 128 -14.31 -2.39 -12.40
N MET A 129 -14.02 -2.60 -13.68
CA MET A 129 -13.65 -1.54 -14.63
C MET A 129 -14.73 -1.37 -15.70
N LYS A 130 -14.97 -0.12 -16.10
CA LYS A 130 -15.88 0.25 -17.19
C LYS A 130 -15.14 1.04 -18.26
N GLY A 131 -15.00 0.48 -19.47
CA GLY A 131 -14.36 1.13 -20.62
C GLY A 131 -13.99 0.15 -21.75
N GLU A 132 -13.85 0.65 -22.98
CA GLU A 132 -13.38 -0.14 -24.14
C GLU A 132 -11.84 -0.18 -24.16
N PHE A 133 -11.25 -1.38 -24.12
CA PHE A 133 -9.81 -1.55 -24.25
C PHE A 133 -9.34 -1.28 -25.69
N TYR A 134 -8.70 -0.14 -25.95
CA TYR A 134 -7.74 -0.04 -27.05
C TYR A 134 -6.34 -0.37 -26.53
N GLN A 135 -5.80 -1.53 -26.94
CA GLN A 135 -4.41 -1.91 -26.68
C GLN A 135 -3.46 -0.95 -27.43
N SER A 136 -3.07 0.15 -26.78
CA SER A 136 -1.97 1.00 -27.23
C SER A 136 -0.76 0.72 -26.36
N SER A 137 0.27 0.08 -26.92
CA SER A 137 1.53 -0.09 -26.23
C SER A 137 2.12 1.28 -25.88
N SER A 138 2.55 1.45 -24.62
CA SER A 138 3.40 2.52 -24.07
C SER A 138 2.78 3.75 -23.38
N HIS A 139 1.48 3.78 -23.09
CA HIS A 139 0.93 4.76 -22.14
C HIS A 139 -0.04 4.13 -21.16
N VAL A 140 0.17 4.41 -19.87
CA VAL A 140 -0.74 3.98 -18.79
C VAL A 140 -1.98 4.85 -18.90
N ASP A 141 -3.09 4.25 -19.32
CA ASP A 141 -4.36 4.96 -19.46
C ASP A 141 -4.94 5.19 -18.06
N SER A 142 -4.84 6.43 -17.57
CA SER A 142 -5.33 6.86 -16.25
C SER A 142 -6.85 7.08 -16.23
N ASP A 143 -7.51 7.02 -17.38
CA ASP A 143 -8.92 7.45 -17.56
C ASP A 143 -9.95 6.30 -17.42
N ALA A 144 -9.55 5.13 -16.92
CA ALA A 144 -10.49 4.03 -16.71
C ALA A 144 -11.35 4.26 -15.46
N ASP A 145 -12.67 4.27 -15.65
CA ASP A 145 -13.64 4.31 -14.57
C ASP A 145 -13.69 2.98 -13.82
N ILE A 146 -13.68 3.03 -12.48
CA ILE A 146 -13.72 1.87 -11.61
C ILE A 146 -14.80 1.94 -10.52
N ILE A 147 -15.32 0.77 -10.13
CA ILE A 147 -16.20 0.56 -8.95
C ILE A 147 -15.55 -0.42 -7.97
N VAL A 148 -15.75 -0.14 -6.70
CA VAL A 148 -15.51 -1.07 -5.59
C VAL A 148 -16.84 -1.75 -5.26
N GLY A 149 -16.93 -3.06 -5.51
CA GLY A 149 -18.09 -3.90 -5.18
C GLY A 149 -18.11 -4.39 -3.75
#